data_AF-A0A1A6GTC1-F1
#
_entry.id   AF-A0A1A6GTC1-F1
#
_cell.length_a   1.000
_cell.length_b   1.000
_cell.length_c   1.000
_cell.angle_alpha   90.00
_cell.angle_beta   90.00
_cell.angle_gamma   90.00
#
_symmetry.space_group_name_H-M   'P 1'
#
loop_
_entity.id
_entity.type
_entity.pdbx_description
1 polymer ?
#
loop_
_entity_poly.entity_id
_entity_poly.type
_entity_poly.pdbx_seq_one_letter_code
_entity_poly.pdbx_strand_id
1 'polypeptide(L)'
;MPVKWMSVLLLLQMSCYFRYGNCGKVLVWPMEYSHWMNLKIILDELVQRGHEVTVLRPSSSIFLDPTKPSGLKYETFPTASSNNEAENFLTQWVNMWVYDVPKDTCWRYYPSMNIMFGQFSDLWLKLCREAVSNKQLISKLQESKFDVVLSDAIGPCGELIAELLQVPFVYSLRFGNGYAIEKYSGGLIFPPSYVPIVLSGLSGQMTFMERVENMICLLYFDFFYESFPAKDWDPFFSEILGRPTTMVDTMKKAEMWLIRSYWDLEFPRPSLPNIEFVGGLHCKPAKPLP
;
A
#
# COMPACT_ATOMS: atom_id res chain seq x y z
N MET A 1 -43.53 -36.63 18.50
CA MET A 1 -43.59 -35.38 17.72
C MET A 1 -42.87 -34.17 18.37
N PRO A 2 -42.89 -33.92 19.69
CA PRO A 2 -42.32 -32.68 20.26
C PRO A 2 -40.79 -32.61 20.24
N VAL A 3 -40.11 -33.75 20.35
CA VAL A 3 -38.64 -33.82 20.33
C VAL A 3 -38.04 -33.36 18.99
N LYS A 4 -38.70 -33.69 17.87
CA LYS A 4 -38.26 -33.25 16.53
C LYS A 4 -38.34 -31.73 16.38
N TRP A 5 -39.36 -31.09 16.96
CA TRP A 5 -39.52 -29.63 16.94
C TRP A 5 -38.48 -28.93 17.82
N MET A 6 -38.13 -29.49 18.98
CA MET A 6 -37.04 -28.98 19.80
C MET A 6 -35.68 -29.06 19.10
N SER A 7 -35.39 -30.16 18.40
CA SER A 7 -34.14 -30.29 17.62
C SER A 7 -34.06 -29.30 16.47
N VAL A 8 -35.18 -29.03 15.78
CA VAL A 8 -35.25 -28.04 14.70
C VAL A 8 -35.04 -26.62 15.24
N LEU A 9 -35.67 -26.28 16.37
CA LEU A 9 -35.50 -24.98 17.02
C LEU A 9 -34.05 -24.77 17.51
N LEU A 10 -33.41 -25.82 18.05
CA LEU A 10 -31.99 -25.79 18.43
C LEU A 10 -31.07 -25.58 17.22
N LEU A 11 -31.31 -26.29 16.10
CA LEU A 11 -30.54 -26.11 14.87
C LEU A 11 -30.69 -24.70 14.29
N LEU A 12 -31.91 -24.14 14.32
CA LEU A 12 -32.17 -22.75 13.93
C LEU A 12 -31.44 -21.75 14.84
N GLN A 13 -31.49 -21.96 16.16
CA GLN A 13 -30.74 -21.12 17.10
C GLN A 13 -29.24 -21.19 16.84
N MET A 14 -28.67 -22.38 16.65
CA MET A 14 -27.26 -22.55 16.33
C MET A 14 -26.91 -21.89 14.99
N SER A 15 -27.78 -21.94 13.97
CA SER A 15 -27.56 -21.22 12.70
C SER A 15 -27.61 -19.70 12.84
N CYS A 16 -28.29 -19.16 13.86
CA CYS A 16 -28.26 -17.74 14.19
C CYS A 16 -27.03 -17.33 15.02
N TYR A 17 -26.43 -18.26 15.77
CA TYR A 17 -25.18 -18.04 16.53
C TYR A 17 -23.93 -18.26 15.68
N PHE A 18 -23.98 -19.13 14.67
CA PHE A 18 -22.95 -19.24 13.65
C PHE A 18 -23.25 -18.22 12.56
N ARG A 19 -22.69 -17.00 12.69
CA ARG A 19 -22.47 -16.18 11.49
C ARG A 19 -21.68 -17.05 10.52
N TYR A 20 -22.22 -17.31 9.34
CA TYR A 20 -21.46 -17.83 8.21
C TYR A 20 -20.40 -16.76 7.90
N GLY A 21 -19.26 -16.82 8.59
CA GLY A 21 -18.11 -16.00 8.26
C GLY A 21 -17.68 -16.45 6.88
N ASN A 22 -18.03 -15.69 5.85
CA ASN A 22 -17.59 -16.00 4.51
C ASN A 22 -16.08 -15.70 4.48
N CYS A 23 -15.27 -16.75 4.59
CA CYS A 23 -13.82 -16.67 4.58
C CYS A 23 -13.35 -16.28 3.19
N GLY A 24 -13.20 -14.98 2.94
CA GLY A 24 -12.63 -14.47 1.69
C GLY A 24 -11.15 -14.84 1.52
N LYS A 25 -10.72 -14.97 0.27
CA LYS A 25 -9.33 -15.16 -0.16
C LYS A 25 -8.71 -13.81 -0.50
N VAL A 26 -7.70 -13.43 0.24
CA VAL A 26 -6.99 -12.15 0.10
C VAL A 26 -5.63 -12.39 -0.53
N LEU A 27 -5.37 -11.75 -1.67
CA LEU A 27 -4.04 -11.69 -2.27
C LEU A 27 -3.34 -10.42 -1.78
N VAL A 28 -2.07 -10.52 -1.42
CA VAL A 28 -1.31 -9.37 -0.91
C VAL A 28 -0.15 -9.04 -1.84
N TRP A 29 -0.08 -7.78 -2.26
CA TRP A 29 1.11 -7.19 -2.89
C TRP A 29 1.85 -6.33 -1.85
N PRO A 30 2.90 -6.87 -1.21
CA PRO A 30 3.54 -6.23 -0.07
C PRO A 30 4.63 -5.23 -0.48
N MET A 31 5.11 -4.50 0.52
CA MET A 31 6.32 -3.68 0.50
C MET A 31 7.21 -4.10 1.69
N GLU A 32 8.53 -3.91 1.59
CA GLU A 32 9.51 -4.38 2.59
C GLU A 32 9.55 -3.51 3.88
N TYR A 33 10.28 -3.98 4.90
CA TYR A 33 10.57 -3.24 6.14
C TYR A 33 9.33 -2.72 6.91
N SER A 34 9.27 -1.42 7.21
CA SER A 34 8.23 -0.80 8.04
C SER A 34 6.84 -0.92 7.41
N HIS A 35 6.77 -0.98 6.07
CA HIS A 35 5.52 -1.22 5.36
C HIS A 35 5.01 -2.63 5.63
N TRP A 36 5.88 -3.64 5.50
CA TRP A 36 5.55 -5.03 5.87
C TRP A 36 5.10 -5.12 7.33
N MET A 37 5.79 -4.47 8.26
CA MET A 37 5.41 -4.51 9.68
C MET A 37 4.00 -3.99 9.93
N ASN A 38 3.58 -2.92 9.25
CA ASN A 38 2.22 -2.38 9.38
C ASN A 38 1.20 -3.29 8.68
N LEU A 39 1.51 -3.74 7.46
CA LEU A 39 0.61 -4.59 6.69
C LEU A 39 0.36 -5.91 7.40
N LYS A 40 1.42 -6.52 7.97
CA LYS A 40 1.36 -7.80 8.68
C LYS A 40 0.34 -7.80 9.81
N ILE A 41 0.15 -6.68 10.52
CA ILE A 41 -0.89 -6.59 11.56
C ILE A 41 -2.29 -6.81 10.96
N ILE A 42 -2.57 -6.18 9.82
CA ILE A 42 -3.84 -6.36 9.11
C ILE A 42 -3.98 -7.82 8.65
N LEU A 43 -2.90 -8.40 8.10
CA LEU A 43 -2.92 -9.77 7.60
C LEU A 43 -3.12 -10.81 8.69
N ASP A 44 -2.45 -10.67 9.84
CA ASP A 44 -2.58 -11.56 10.99
C ASP A 44 -4.02 -11.55 11.51
N GLU A 45 -4.64 -10.37 11.56
CA GLU A 45 -6.02 -10.21 11.98
C GLU A 45 -7.02 -10.79 10.96
N LEU A 46 -6.75 -10.66 9.66
CA LEU A 46 -7.56 -11.32 8.62
C LEU A 46 -7.51 -12.84 8.75
N VAL A 47 -6.32 -13.41 8.97
CA VAL A 47 -6.14 -14.84 9.25
C VAL A 47 -6.90 -15.25 10.51
N GLN A 48 -6.81 -14.47 11.59
CA GLN A 48 -7.52 -14.75 12.84
C GLN A 48 -9.05 -14.76 12.65
N ARG A 49 -9.56 -13.93 11.75
CA ARG A 49 -10.98 -13.90 11.35
C ARG A 49 -11.36 -15.00 10.35
N GLY A 50 -10.43 -15.86 9.98
CA GLY A 50 -10.66 -17.04 9.13
C GLY A 50 -10.42 -16.81 7.64
N HIS A 51 -9.94 -15.64 7.22
CA HIS A 51 -9.61 -15.39 5.82
C HIS A 51 -8.38 -16.17 5.37
N GLU A 52 -8.38 -16.62 4.12
CA GLU A 52 -7.19 -17.19 3.49
C GLU A 52 -6.34 -16.06 2.91
N VAL A 53 -5.14 -15.85 3.47
CA VAL A 53 -4.27 -14.77 3.04
C VAL A 53 -3.04 -15.33 2.34
N THR A 54 -2.84 -14.93 1.08
CA THR A 54 -1.67 -15.31 0.28
C THR A 54 -0.85 -14.07 -0.06
N VAL A 55 0.43 -14.08 0.31
CA VAL A 55 1.36 -12.98 0.06
C VAL A 55 2.22 -13.29 -1.16
N LEU A 56 2.20 -12.40 -2.15
CA LEU A 56 3.13 -12.44 -3.27
C LEU A 56 4.51 -12.02 -2.79
N ARG A 57 5.46 -12.95 -2.89
CA ARG A 57 6.81 -12.76 -2.38
C ARG A 57 7.81 -12.79 -3.54
N PRO A 58 8.55 -11.71 -3.80
CA PRO A 58 9.72 -11.78 -4.68
C PRO A 58 10.77 -12.71 -4.07
N SER A 59 11.47 -13.52 -4.88
CA SER A 59 12.51 -14.41 -4.34
C SER A 59 13.66 -13.66 -3.66
N SER A 60 13.91 -12.41 -4.09
CA SER A 60 14.84 -11.43 -3.53
C SER A 60 14.40 -10.82 -2.18
N SER A 61 13.22 -11.17 -1.68
CA SER A 61 12.66 -10.55 -0.47
C SER A 61 13.46 -10.85 0.79
N ILE A 62 13.66 -9.81 1.61
CA ILE A 62 14.50 -9.81 2.81
C ILE A 62 13.68 -10.13 4.07
N PHE A 63 12.54 -9.45 4.28
CA PHE A 63 11.77 -9.56 5.52
C PHE A 63 10.62 -10.57 5.47
N LEU A 64 10.15 -10.93 4.27
CA LEU A 64 9.12 -11.94 4.08
C LEU A 64 9.77 -13.31 4.21
N ASP A 65 9.95 -13.81 5.42
CA ASP A 65 10.49 -15.15 5.66
C ASP A 65 9.36 -16.19 5.74
N PRO A 66 9.18 -17.04 4.72
CA PRO A 66 8.10 -18.04 4.70
C PRO A 66 8.34 -19.19 5.68
N THR A 67 9.54 -19.32 6.26
CA THR A 67 9.86 -20.39 7.21
C THR A 67 9.33 -20.11 8.62
N LYS A 68 8.99 -18.85 8.92
CA LYS A 68 8.44 -18.47 10.22
C LYS A 68 6.99 -18.96 10.34
N PRO A 69 6.61 -19.62 11.45
CA PRO A 69 5.25 -20.06 11.67
C PRO A 69 4.28 -18.86 11.58
N SER A 70 3.40 -18.89 10.58
CA SER A 70 2.33 -17.93 10.41
C SER A 70 1.15 -18.62 9.73
N GLY A 71 -0.06 -18.08 9.90
CA GLY A 71 -1.21 -18.53 9.10
C GLY A 71 -1.25 -17.94 7.69
N LEU A 72 -0.19 -17.23 7.27
CA LEU A 72 -0.06 -16.65 5.95
C LEU A 72 0.48 -17.70 4.97
N LYS A 73 -0.09 -17.75 3.77
CA LYS A 73 0.47 -18.48 2.64
C LYS A 73 1.41 -17.55 1.87
N TYR A 74 2.46 -18.10 1.29
CA TYR A 74 3.41 -17.35 0.48
C TYR A 74 3.47 -17.95 -0.91
N GLU A 75 3.28 -17.12 -1.93
CA GLU A 75 3.49 -17.47 -3.32
C GLU A 75 4.77 -16.75 -3.79
N THR A 76 5.86 -17.51 -3.93
CA THR A 76 7.16 -16.94 -4.30
C THR A 76 7.34 -16.93 -5.81
N PHE A 77 7.69 -15.77 -6.37
CA PHE A 77 8.05 -15.65 -7.78
C PHE A 77 9.54 -15.33 -7.94
N PRO A 78 10.20 -15.88 -8.97
CA PRO A 78 11.63 -15.66 -9.19
C PRO A 78 11.91 -14.21 -9.60
N THR A 79 13.02 -13.69 -9.10
CA THR A 79 13.53 -12.34 -9.41
C THR A 79 14.95 -12.45 -9.96
N ALA A 80 15.34 -11.53 -10.86
CA ALA A 80 16.71 -11.55 -11.37
C ALA A 80 17.74 -11.12 -10.32
N SER A 81 17.34 -10.28 -9.37
CA SER A 81 18.20 -9.80 -8.29
C SER A 81 18.26 -10.77 -7.12
N SER A 82 19.41 -10.83 -6.46
CA SER A 82 19.60 -11.63 -5.24
C SER A 82 19.09 -10.91 -3.98
N ASN A 83 18.88 -11.64 -2.88
CA ASN A 83 18.52 -11.05 -1.58
C ASN A 83 19.53 -9.99 -1.14
N ASN A 84 20.83 -10.27 -1.28
CA ASN A 84 21.88 -9.35 -0.86
C ASN A 84 21.88 -8.06 -1.70
N GLU A 85 21.58 -8.14 -2.99
CA GLU A 85 21.46 -6.96 -3.84
C GLU A 85 20.25 -6.09 -3.43
N ALA A 86 19.11 -6.72 -3.19
CA ALA A 86 17.92 -6.02 -2.69
C ALA A 86 18.16 -5.39 -1.31
N GLU A 87 18.87 -6.09 -0.43
CA GLU A 87 19.23 -5.60 0.91
C GLU A 87 20.19 -4.41 0.84
N ASN A 88 21.24 -4.51 0.02
CA ASN A 88 22.16 -3.41 -0.21
C ASN A 88 21.44 -2.18 -0.78
N PHE A 89 20.57 -2.38 -1.77
CA PHE A 89 19.77 -1.31 -2.34
C PHE A 89 18.89 -0.61 -1.29
N LEU A 90 18.08 -1.39 -0.56
CA LEU A 90 17.15 -0.81 0.42
C LEU A 90 17.89 -0.17 1.59
N THR A 91 19.03 -0.72 2.00
CA THR A 91 19.89 -0.11 3.03
C THR A 91 20.47 1.22 2.56
N GLN A 92 20.98 1.28 1.32
CA GLN A 92 21.45 2.54 0.74
C GLN A 92 20.32 3.56 0.62
N TRP A 93 19.14 3.12 0.18
CA TRP A 93 17.95 3.96 0.08
C TRP A 93 17.54 4.57 1.42
N VAL A 94 17.51 3.77 2.48
CA VAL A 94 17.25 4.24 3.85
C VAL A 94 18.35 5.18 4.33
N ASN A 95 19.62 4.86 4.09
CA ASN A 95 20.74 5.73 4.51
C ASN A 95 20.68 7.10 3.83
N MET A 96 20.43 7.14 2.52
CA MET A 96 20.25 8.39 1.80
C MET A 96 19.09 9.21 2.38
N TRP A 97 17.96 8.56 2.69
CA TRP A 97 16.79 9.24 3.30
C TRP A 97 17.08 9.80 4.70
N VAL A 98 17.85 9.06 5.50
CA VAL A 98 18.14 9.43 6.89
C VAL A 98 19.21 10.54 6.95
N TYR A 99 20.28 10.39 6.18
CA TYR A 99 21.51 11.18 6.35
C TYR A 99 21.76 12.20 5.23
N ASP A 100 21.40 11.90 3.98
CA ASP A 100 21.87 12.68 2.82
C ASP A 100 20.81 13.65 2.28
N VAL A 101 19.52 13.38 2.52
CA VAL A 101 18.42 14.25 2.09
C VAL A 101 18.27 15.43 3.07
N PRO A 102 18.42 16.69 2.61
CA PRO A 102 18.17 17.87 3.45
C PRO A 102 16.70 17.94 3.88
N LYS A 103 16.44 18.21 5.16
CA LYS A 103 15.09 18.17 5.76
C LYS A 103 14.53 19.53 6.17
N ASP A 104 15.18 20.59 5.71
CA ASP A 104 14.92 21.96 6.15
C ASP A 104 13.91 22.69 5.27
N THR A 105 13.89 22.42 3.95
CA THR A 105 12.96 23.07 3.00
C THR A 105 12.65 22.13 1.82
N CYS A 106 11.42 22.15 1.32
CA CYS A 106 10.95 21.23 0.26
C CYS A 106 11.78 21.28 -1.04
N TRP A 107 12.38 22.42 -1.41
CA TRP A 107 13.20 22.53 -2.62
C TRP A 107 14.62 21.97 -2.44
N ARG A 108 15.15 21.93 -1.22
CA ARG A 108 16.48 21.34 -0.97
C ARG A 108 16.47 19.80 -1.10
N TYR A 109 15.29 19.19 -1.04
CA TYR A 109 15.11 17.77 -1.36
C TYR A 109 15.41 17.43 -2.83
N TYR A 110 15.32 18.40 -3.74
CA TYR A 110 15.15 18.18 -5.18
C TYR A 110 16.12 17.18 -5.84
N PRO A 111 17.46 17.39 -5.83
CA PRO A 111 18.35 16.49 -6.56
C PRO A 111 18.39 15.10 -5.93
N SER A 112 18.45 15.02 -4.60
CA SER A 112 18.57 13.76 -3.87
C SER A 112 17.29 12.93 -3.95
N MET A 113 16.11 13.54 -3.83
CA MET A 113 14.83 12.82 -3.93
C MET A 113 14.59 12.28 -5.33
N ASN A 114 14.86 13.06 -6.39
CA ASN A 114 14.66 12.57 -7.76
C ASN A 114 15.52 11.34 -8.07
N ILE A 115 16.79 11.35 -7.66
CA ILE A 115 17.68 10.20 -7.85
C ILE A 115 17.19 9.01 -7.03
N MET A 116 16.92 9.21 -5.74
CA MET A 116 16.52 8.16 -4.81
C MET A 116 15.22 7.49 -5.22
N PHE A 117 14.18 8.27 -5.53
CA PHE A 117 12.88 7.73 -5.89
C PHE A 117 12.83 7.25 -7.34
N GLY A 118 13.64 7.81 -8.24
CA GLY A 118 13.85 7.26 -9.58
C GLY A 118 14.43 5.85 -9.53
N GLN A 119 15.51 5.65 -8.77
CA GLN A 119 16.11 4.32 -8.55
C GLN A 119 15.12 3.34 -7.90
N PHE A 120 14.32 3.81 -6.95
CA PHE A 120 13.28 3.00 -6.32
C PHE A 120 12.19 2.60 -7.33
N SER A 121 11.71 3.55 -8.12
CA SER A 121 10.75 3.34 -9.19
C SER A 121 11.27 2.30 -10.20
N ASP A 122 12.52 2.40 -10.64
CA ASP A 122 13.12 1.45 -11.59
C ASP A 122 13.15 0.03 -11.04
N LEU A 123 13.55 -0.13 -9.76
CA LEU A 123 13.56 -1.43 -9.10
C LEU A 123 12.16 -2.01 -8.99
N TRP A 124 11.17 -1.19 -8.62
CA TRP A 124 9.80 -1.65 -8.44
C TRP A 124 9.11 -1.97 -9.77
N LEU A 125 9.37 -1.18 -10.81
CA LEU A 125 8.92 -1.45 -12.17
C LEU A 125 9.49 -2.79 -12.66
N LYS A 126 10.76 -3.06 -12.39
CA LYS A 126 11.40 -4.35 -12.69
C LYS A 126 10.73 -5.50 -11.96
N LEU A 127 10.50 -5.38 -10.65
CA LEU A 127 9.83 -6.42 -9.86
C LEU A 127 8.40 -6.68 -10.34
N CYS A 128 7.65 -5.62 -10.63
CA CYS A 128 6.31 -5.73 -11.16
C CYS A 128 6.32 -6.45 -12.52
N ARG A 129 7.24 -6.07 -13.42
CA ARG A 129 7.42 -6.72 -14.71
C ARG A 129 7.73 -8.20 -14.56
N GLU A 130 8.66 -8.57 -13.67
CA GLU A 130 9.02 -9.97 -13.40
C GLU A 130 7.81 -10.78 -12.91
N ALA A 131 6.98 -10.21 -12.03
CA ALA A 131 5.76 -10.85 -11.54
C ALA A 131 4.71 -11.05 -12.65
N VAL A 132 4.35 -9.99 -13.38
CA VAL A 132 3.26 -10.05 -14.37
C VAL A 132 3.65 -10.75 -15.67
N SER A 133 4.94 -10.79 -16.01
CA SER A 133 5.43 -11.53 -17.18
C SER A 133 5.48 -13.04 -16.93
N ASN A 134 5.43 -13.47 -15.67
CA ASN A 134 5.39 -14.88 -15.31
C ASN A 134 3.99 -15.47 -15.54
N LYS A 135 3.76 -16.00 -16.75
CA LYS A 135 2.48 -16.60 -17.15
C LYS A 135 2.02 -17.71 -16.21
N GLN A 136 2.94 -18.53 -15.70
CA GLN A 136 2.59 -19.61 -14.77
C GLN A 136 2.05 -19.05 -13.45
N LEU A 137 2.69 -18.00 -12.91
CA LEU A 137 2.21 -17.30 -11.72
C LEU A 137 0.84 -16.69 -11.97
N ILE A 138 0.67 -15.91 -13.03
CA ILE A 138 -0.61 -15.23 -13.31
C ILE A 138 -1.75 -16.24 -13.50
N SER A 139 -1.54 -17.32 -14.26
CA SER A 139 -2.56 -18.38 -14.40
C SER A 139 -2.92 -18.99 -13.05
N LYS A 140 -1.94 -19.29 -12.20
CA LYS A 140 -2.16 -19.83 -10.86
C LYS A 140 -2.98 -18.87 -9.98
N LEU A 141 -2.70 -17.57 -10.05
CA LEU A 141 -3.45 -16.55 -9.31
C LEU A 141 -4.90 -16.44 -9.81
N GLN A 142 -5.13 -16.53 -11.12
CA GLN A 142 -6.47 -16.54 -11.73
C GLN A 142 -7.29 -17.78 -11.36
N GLU A 143 -6.64 -18.94 -11.26
CA GLU A 143 -7.24 -20.20 -10.82
C GLU A 143 -7.56 -20.21 -9.33
N SER A 144 -6.79 -19.46 -8.53
CA SER A 144 -6.96 -19.40 -7.07
C SER A 144 -8.25 -18.67 -6.63
N LYS A 145 -8.85 -17.86 -7.52
CA LYS A 145 -10.10 -17.11 -7.30
C LYS A 145 -10.06 -16.27 -6.03
N PHE A 146 -9.12 -15.33 -5.98
CA PHE A 146 -9.06 -14.33 -4.91
C PHE A 146 -10.28 -13.40 -4.96
N ASP A 147 -10.72 -12.93 -3.80
CA ASP A 147 -11.86 -12.01 -3.68
C ASP A 147 -11.41 -10.55 -3.68
N VAL A 148 -10.20 -10.27 -3.19
CA VAL A 148 -9.66 -8.91 -3.09
C VAL A 148 -8.12 -8.93 -3.09
N VAL A 149 -7.51 -7.89 -3.65
CA VAL A 149 -6.08 -7.60 -3.49
C VAL A 149 -5.88 -6.53 -2.41
N LEU A 150 -5.01 -6.78 -1.44
CA LEU A 150 -4.52 -5.76 -0.52
C LEU A 150 -3.10 -5.35 -0.94
N SER A 151 -2.89 -4.07 -1.22
CA SER A 151 -1.62 -3.57 -1.76
C SER A 151 -1.09 -2.39 -0.95
N ASP A 152 0.24 -2.24 -0.86
CA ASP A 152 0.85 -1.00 -0.39
C ASP A 152 1.03 -0.03 -1.56
N ALA A 153 0.40 1.15 -1.50
CA ALA A 153 0.41 2.09 -2.63
C ALA A 153 1.79 2.72 -2.92
N ILE A 154 2.76 2.62 -2.00
CA ILE A 154 4.16 3.00 -2.27
C ILE A 154 4.89 1.99 -3.16
N GLY A 155 4.36 0.77 -3.28
CA GLY A 155 4.89 -0.21 -4.21
C GLY A 155 3.91 -0.55 -5.33
N PRO A 156 3.83 0.24 -6.43
CA PRO A 156 2.89 -0.01 -7.51
C PRO A 156 3.09 -1.40 -8.13
N CYS A 157 1.97 -2.08 -8.39
CA CYS A 157 1.79 -3.32 -9.17
C CYS A 157 0.49 -4.01 -8.72
N GLY A 158 0.09 -3.83 -7.46
CA GLY A 158 -1.06 -4.52 -6.88
C GLY A 158 -2.36 -4.24 -7.64
N GLU A 159 -2.54 -3.00 -8.08
CA GLU A 159 -3.62 -2.57 -8.97
C GLU A 159 -3.55 -3.21 -10.36
N LEU A 160 -2.34 -3.39 -10.91
CA LEU A 160 -2.16 -4.08 -12.20
C LEU A 160 -2.54 -5.56 -12.08
N ILE A 161 -2.10 -6.21 -11.00
CA ILE A 161 -2.47 -7.60 -10.69
C ILE A 161 -3.98 -7.71 -10.47
N ALA A 162 -4.59 -6.77 -9.73
CA ALA A 162 -6.03 -6.74 -9.52
C ALA A 162 -6.80 -6.62 -10.85
N GLU A 163 -6.34 -5.78 -11.78
CA GLU A 163 -6.89 -5.69 -13.15
C GLU A 163 -6.73 -7.01 -13.92
N LEU A 164 -5.57 -7.67 -13.86
CA LEU A 164 -5.34 -8.96 -14.53
C LEU A 164 -6.22 -10.10 -13.96
N LEU A 165 -6.54 -10.03 -12.67
CA LEU A 165 -7.40 -10.99 -11.98
C LEU A 165 -8.88 -10.62 -12.04
N GLN A 166 -9.21 -9.38 -12.43
CA GLN A 166 -10.57 -8.82 -12.44
C GLN A 166 -11.23 -8.85 -11.05
N VAL A 167 -10.49 -8.41 -10.03
CA VAL A 167 -10.93 -8.37 -8.62
C VAL A 167 -10.77 -6.96 -8.05
N PRO A 168 -11.57 -6.57 -7.05
CA PRO A 168 -11.37 -5.31 -6.35
C PRO A 168 -10.05 -5.29 -5.59
N PHE A 169 -9.59 -4.09 -5.25
CA PHE A 169 -8.40 -3.93 -4.42
C PHE A 169 -8.52 -2.80 -3.41
N VAL A 170 -7.75 -2.93 -2.34
CA VAL A 170 -7.67 -2.00 -1.22
C VAL A 170 -6.21 -1.60 -1.04
N TYR A 171 -5.97 -0.32 -0.80
CA TYR A 171 -4.64 0.18 -0.50
C TYR A 171 -4.38 0.33 0.99
N SER A 172 -3.13 0.16 1.39
CA SER A 172 -2.56 0.72 2.60
C SER A 172 -1.50 1.75 2.24
N LEU A 173 -1.56 2.94 2.84
CA LEU A 173 -0.64 4.05 2.54
C LEU A 173 -0.38 4.89 3.79
N ARG A 174 0.87 5.33 4.03
CA ARG A 174 1.16 6.34 5.08
C ARG A 174 1.08 7.76 4.52
N PHE A 175 1.85 8.02 3.48
CA PHE A 175 1.70 9.19 2.61
C PHE A 175 2.48 8.95 1.30
N GLY A 176 2.09 9.63 0.23
CA GLY A 176 2.91 9.83 -0.97
C GLY A 176 3.71 11.13 -0.90
N ASN A 177 4.80 11.24 -1.65
CA ASN A 177 5.57 12.49 -1.75
C ASN A 177 4.67 13.64 -2.23
N GLY A 178 4.65 14.76 -1.51
CA GLY A 178 3.78 15.90 -1.81
C GLY A 178 2.27 15.59 -1.80
N TYR A 179 1.87 14.45 -1.22
CA TYR A 179 0.53 13.88 -1.32
C TYR A 179 0.07 13.56 -2.75
N ALA A 180 1.00 13.33 -3.69
CA ALA A 180 0.67 13.14 -5.10
C ALA A 180 -0.26 11.94 -5.34
N ILE A 181 0.01 10.79 -4.70
CA ILE A 181 -0.81 9.58 -4.85
C ILE A 181 -2.22 9.83 -4.29
N GLU A 182 -2.30 10.43 -3.11
CA GLU A 182 -3.57 10.74 -2.45
C GLU A 182 -4.41 11.71 -3.25
N LYS A 183 -3.79 12.74 -3.85
CA LYS A 183 -4.48 13.75 -4.67
C LYS A 183 -4.99 13.18 -5.98
N TYR A 184 -4.08 12.58 -6.76
CA TYR A 184 -4.35 12.23 -8.15
C TYR A 184 -4.95 10.83 -8.33
N SER A 185 -4.64 9.91 -7.43
CA SER A 185 -5.19 8.55 -7.43
C SER A 185 -6.30 8.38 -6.40
N GLY A 186 -6.12 8.91 -5.19
CA GLY A 186 -7.10 8.81 -4.10
C GLY A 186 -8.22 9.86 -4.14
N GLY A 187 -8.09 10.93 -4.93
CA GLY A 187 -9.07 12.03 -5.02
C GLY A 187 -9.11 12.97 -3.81
N LEU A 188 -8.15 12.86 -2.88
CA LEU A 188 -8.09 13.72 -1.70
C LEU A 188 -7.69 15.15 -2.06
N ILE A 189 -8.22 16.11 -1.29
CA ILE A 189 -7.94 17.54 -1.48
C ILE A 189 -7.01 18.02 -0.36
N PHE A 190 -5.94 18.72 -0.73
CA PHE A 190 -4.96 19.30 0.19
C PHE A 190 -4.83 20.82 -0.06
N PRO A 191 -5.70 21.65 0.54
CA PRO A 191 -5.65 23.10 0.32
C PRO A 191 -4.38 23.71 0.92
N PRO A 192 -3.47 24.29 0.12
CA PRO A 192 -2.16 24.73 0.59
C PRO A 192 -2.22 25.94 1.53
N SER A 193 -3.38 26.60 1.65
CA SER A 193 -3.58 27.75 2.54
C SER A 193 -3.63 27.38 4.03
N TYR A 194 -3.94 26.12 4.36
CA TYR A 194 -4.03 25.64 5.75
C TYR A 194 -3.59 24.18 5.94
N VAL A 195 -3.34 23.42 4.88
CA VAL A 195 -2.76 22.08 4.94
C VAL A 195 -1.31 22.13 4.46
N PRO A 196 -0.33 21.95 5.35
CA PRO A 196 1.07 21.78 4.99
C PRO A 196 1.27 20.60 4.03
N ILE A 197 2.05 20.80 2.98
CA ILE A 197 2.50 19.73 2.09
C ILE A 197 3.41 18.81 2.89
N VAL A 198 3.20 17.49 2.77
CA VAL A 198 4.09 16.52 3.43
C VAL A 198 5.53 16.74 2.97
N LEU A 199 6.47 16.62 3.90
CA LEU A 199 7.90 16.95 3.73
C LEU A 199 8.23 18.46 3.66
N SER A 200 7.26 19.37 3.82
CA SER A 200 7.57 20.80 3.94
C SER A 200 8.18 21.20 5.29
N GLY A 201 7.93 20.42 6.35
CA GLY A 201 8.32 20.78 7.72
C GLY A 201 7.42 21.85 8.37
N LEU A 202 6.40 22.34 7.65
CA LEU A 202 5.49 23.37 8.13
C LEU A 202 4.41 22.81 9.07
N SER A 203 3.87 23.68 9.92
CA SER A 203 2.80 23.33 10.87
C SER A 203 1.42 23.74 10.34
N GLY A 204 0.34 23.28 10.99
CA GLY A 204 -1.03 23.69 10.63
C GLY A 204 -1.32 25.18 10.88
N GLN A 205 -0.47 25.86 11.65
CA GLN A 205 -0.53 27.30 11.87
C GLN A 205 0.60 27.99 11.09
N MET A 206 0.31 28.33 9.83
CA MET A 206 1.24 29.03 8.94
C MET A 206 0.96 30.53 8.89
N THR A 207 2.01 31.33 9.03
CA THR A 207 2.08 32.75 8.65
C THR A 207 1.85 32.91 7.14
N PHE A 208 1.67 34.16 6.69
CA PHE A 208 1.52 34.43 5.26
C PHE A 208 2.71 33.91 4.44
N MET A 209 3.95 34.12 4.90
CA MET A 209 5.13 33.67 4.16
C MET A 209 5.27 32.15 4.15
N GLU A 210 4.96 31.48 5.26
CA GLU A 210 4.94 30.00 5.29
C GLU A 210 3.87 29.43 4.35
N ARG A 211 2.73 30.11 4.15
CA ARG A 211 1.74 29.69 3.13
C ARG A 211 2.24 29.87 1.71
N VAL A 212 3.01 30.94 1.45
CA VAL A 212 3.67 31.13 0.15
C VAL A 212 4.69 30.02 -0.07
N GLU A 213 5.48 29.69 0.95
CA GLU A 213 6.43 28.57 0.92
C GLU A 213 5.71 27.24 0.64
N ASN A 214 4.63 26.97 1.37
CA ASN A 214 3.84 25.76 1.20
C ASN A 214 3.25 25.64 -0.22
N MET A 215 2.80 26.77 -0.79
CA MET A 215 2.31 26.82 -2.17
C MET A 215 3.43 26.51 -3.17
N ILE A 216 4.65 27.00 -2.94
CA ILE A 216 5.82 26.67 -3.77
C ILE A 216 6.11 25.16 -3.67
N CYS A 217 6.05 24.57 -2.48
CA CYS A 217 6.21 23.13 -2.30
C CYS A 217 5.16 22.32 -3.05
N LEU A 218 3.89 22.76 -3.03
CA LEU A 218 2.82 22.12 -3.79
C LEU A 218 3.14 22.11 -5.28
N LEU A 219 3.46 23.29 -5.85
CA LEU A 219 3.78 23.43 -7.27
C LEU A 219 5.00 22.59 -7.67
N TYR A 220 6.00 22.50 -6.79
CA TYR A 220 7.15 21.63 -6.99
C TYR A 220 6.73 20.16 -7.14
N PHE A 221 5.98 19.63 -6.18
CA PHE A 221 5.56 18.23 -6.22
C PHE A 221 4.56 17.91 -7.34
N ASP A 222 3.80 18.90 -7.82
CA ASP A 222 2.78 18.70 -8.84
C ASP A 222 3.32 18.78 -10.28
N PHE A 223 4.39 19.56 -10.50
CA PHE A 223 4.88 19.83 -11.86
C PHE A 223 6.31 19.38 -12.12
N PHE A 224 7.16 19.30 -11.09
CA PHE A 224 8.59 19.09 -11.26
C PHE A 224 9.09 17.76 -10.68
N TYR A 225 8.25 17.09 -9.89
CA TYR A 225 8.61 15.85 -9.24
C TYR A 225 7.60 14.76 -9.57
N GLU A 226 8.11 13.58 -9.94
CA GLU A 226 7.29 12.44 -10.26
C GLU A 226 7.89 11.20 -9.59
N SER A 227 7.19 10.64 -8.59
CA SER A 227 7.71 9.46 -7.86
C SER A 227 7.80 8.23 -8.75
N PHE A 228 6.91 8.14 -9.74
CA PHE A 228 6.78 7.03 -10.68
C PHE A 228 6.57 7.62 -12.07
N PRO A 229 7.63 7.82 -12.86
CA PRO A 229 7.53 8.55 -14.12
C PRO A 229 6.53 7.91 -15.09
N ALA A 230 5.49 8.65 -15.48
CA ALA A 230 4.42 8.18 -16.36
C ALA A 230 4.97 7.66 -17.69
N LYS A 231 6.06 8.28 -18.19
CA LYS A 231 6.77 7.84 -19.40
C LYS A 231 7.25 6.38 -19.35
N ASP A 232 7.50 5.85 -18.14
CA ASP A 232 8.03 4.50 -17.92
C ASP A 232 6.88 3.54 -17.50
N TRP A 233 5.98 4.01 -16.63
CA TRP A 233 4.90 3.20 -16.06
C TRP A 233 3.67 3.06 -16.97
N ASP A 234 3.22 4.13 -17.64
CA ASP A 234 2.00 4.10 -18.45
C ASP A 234 2.12 3.21 -19.69
N PRO A 235 3.24 3.23 -20.45
CA PRO A 235 3.43 2.28 -21.55
C PRO A 235 3.47 0.84 -21.06
N PHE A 236 4.10 0.58 -19.91
CA PHE A 236 4.13 -0.75 -19.32
C PHE A 236 2.73 -1.25 -18.93
N PHE A 237 1.92 -0.42 -18.28
CA PHE A 237 0.54 -0.77 -17.93
C PHE A 237 -0.31 -1.01 -19.19
N SER A 238 -0.17 -0.15 -20.19
CA SER A 238 -0.87 -0.29 -21.47
C SER A 238 -0.48 -1.57 -22.21
N GLU A 239 0.80 -1.91 -22.21
CA GLU A 239 1.34 -3.14 -22.82
C GLU A 239 0.75 -4.39 -22.16
N ILE A 240 0.81 -4.47 -20.83
CA ILE A 240 0.34 -5.64 -20.07
C ILE A 240 -1.17 -5.82 -20.16
N LEU A 241 -1.94 -4.74 -20.12
CA LEU A 241 -3.40 -4.79 -20.21
C LEU A 241 -3.93 -4.87 -21.65
N GLY A 242 -3.08 -4.64 -22.66
CA GLY A 242 -3.47 -4.65 -24.08
C GLY A 242 -4.43 -3.52 -24.47
N ARG A 243 -4.52 -2.44 -23.68
CA ARG A 243 -5.38 -1.27 -23.92
C ARG A 243 -4.72 0.00 -23.38
N PRO A 244 -4.92 1.18 -24.02
CA PRO A 244 -4.41 2.44 -23.50
C PRO A 244 -4.89 2.67 -22.06
N THR A 245 -3.97 2.83 -21.12
CA THR A 245 -4.24 3.01 -19.69
C THR A 245 -3.03 3.65 -19.01
N THR A 246 -3.28 4.48 -18.00
CA THR A 246 -2.24 5.03 -17.13
C THR A 246 -2.20 4.28 -15.80
N MET A 247 -1.05 4.28 -15.14
CA MET A 247 -0.92 3.76 -13.78
C MET A 247 -1.88 4.50 -12.83
N VAL A 248 -1.98 5.82 -12.95
CA VAL A 248 -2.89 6.61 -12.09
C VAL A 248 -4.35 6.20 -12.29
N ASP A 249 -4.80 5.92 -13.52
CA ASP A 249 -6.18 5.52 -13.77
C ASP A 249 -6.52 4.13 -13.24
N THR A 250 -5.54 3.22 -13.13
CA THR A 250 -5.77 1.94 -12.43
C THR A 250 -5.82 2.16 -10.92
N MET A 251 -4.92 2.95 -10.34
CA MET A 251 -4.94 3.26 -8.90
C MET A 251 -6.26 3.91 -8.44
N LYS A 252 -6.89 4.76 -9.27
CA LYS A 252 -8.21 5.39 -8.98
C LYS A 252 -9.34 4.39 -8.74
N LYS A 253 -9.19 3.14 -9.16
CA LYS A 253 -10.20 2.09 -9.02
C LYS A 253 -10.16 1.38 -7.65
N ALA A 254 -9.30 1.84 -6.72
CA ALA A 254 -9.25 1.27 -5.38
C ALA A 254 -10.59 1.42 -4.66
N GLU A 255 -11.12 0.32 -4.12
CA GLU A 255 -12.37 0.32 -3.35
C GLU A 255 -12.21 1.05 -2.01
N MET A 256 -11.01 1.00 -1.43
CA MET A 256 -10.71 1.64 -0.16
C MET A 256 -9.24 2.01 -0.02
N TRP A 257 -8.99 3.09 0.71
CA TRP A 257 -7.66 3.54 1.12
C TRP A 257 -7.53 3.51 2.64
N LEU A 258 -6.69 2.61 3.14
CA LEU A 258 -6.32 2.51 4.55
C LEU A 258 -5.12 3.42 4.81
N ILE A 259 -5.39 4.62 5.33
CA ILE A 259 -4.36 5.61 5.66
C ILE A 259 -3.76 5.26 7.02
N ARG A 260 -2.45 4.99 7.07
CA ARG A 260 -1.69 4.62 8.27
C ARG A 260 -1.40 5.81 9.18
N SER A 261 -2.44 6.54 9.54
CA SER A 261 -2.43 7.69 10.44
C SER A 261 -3.77 7.77 11.16
N TYR A 262 -3.86 8.59 12.20
CA TYR A 262 -5.11 8.81 12.93
C TYR A 262 -5.66 10.19 12.58
N TRP A 263 -6.99 10.31 12.46
CA TRP A 263 -7.65 11.49 11.88
C TRP A 263 -7.39 12.78 12.67
N ASP A 264 -7.12 12.68 13.96
CA ASP A 264 -6.81 13.77 14.89
C ASP A 264 -5.34 14.22 14.85
N LEU A 265 -4.44 13.38 14.30
CA LEU A 265 -3.03 13.69 14.05
C LEU A 265 -2.80 14.28 12.65
N GLU A 266 -3.81 14.19 11.79
CA GLU A 266 -3.76 14.75 10.44
C GLU A 266 -4.30 16.17 10.41
N PHE A 267 -3.79 16.99 9.48
CA PHE A 267 -4.30 18.35 9.31
C PHE A 267 -5.76 18.31 8.82
N PRO A 268 -6.63 19.18 9.38
CA PRO A 268 -8.07 19.14 9.11
C PRO A 268 -8.32 19.41 7.62
N ARG A 269 -8.91 18.42 6.95
CA ARG A 269 -9.28 18.47 5.53
C ARG A 269 -10.45 17.52 5.26
N PRO A 270 -11.24 17.74 4.19
CA PRO A 270 -12.28 16.81 3.80
C PRO A 270 -11.74 15.39 3.55
N SER A 271 -12.40 14.39 4.11
CA SER A 271 -12.17 12.97 3.79
C SER A 271 -13.21 12.47 2.79
N LEU A 272 -12.87 11.39 2.08
CA LEU A 272 -13.81 10.71 1.18
C LEU A 272 -14.36 9.44 1.85
N PRO A 273 -15.56 8.96 1.47
CA PRO A 273 -16.17 7.78 2.08
C PRO A 273 -15.37 6.48 1.94
N ASN A 274 -14.50 6.39 0.95
CA ASN A 274 -13.62 5.24 0.70
C ASN A 274 -12.25 5.38 1.36
N ILE A 275 -12.09 6.28 2.33
CA ILE A 275 -10.81 6.55 3.01
C ILE A 275 -10.98 6.36 4.51
N GLU A 276 -10.19 5.44 5.07
CA GLU A 276 -10.25 5.09 6.48
C GLU A 276 -8.88 5.30 7.14
N PHE A 277 -8.90 5.96 8.30
CA PHE A 277 -7.70 6.24 9.09
C PHE A 277 -7.45 5.08 10.07
N VAL A 278 -6.43 4.28 9.77
CA VAL A 278 -6.03 3.10 10.54
C VAL A 278 -4.71 3.32 11.27
N GLY A 279 -4.54 4.48 11.89
CA GLY A 279 -3.39 4.78 12.74
C GLY A 279 -3.32 3.86 13.95
N GLY A 280 -2.11 3.58 14.44
CA GLY A 280 -1.92 2.81 15.67
C GLY A 280 -2.15 1.30 15.56
N LEU A 281 -2.21 0.73 14.34
CA LEU A 281 -2.37 -0.73 14.14
C LEU A 281 -1.37 -1.56 14.95
N HIS A 282 -0.12 -1.09 15.06
CA HIS A 282 0.94 -1.81 15.78
C HIS A 282 0.95 -1.54 17.30
N CYS A 283 0.10 -0.65 17.81
CA CYS A 283 0.04 -0.34 19.23
C CYS A 283 -0.60 -1.49 20.01
N LYS A 284 0.04 -1.88 21.12
CA LYS A 284 -0.47 -2.90 22.05
C LYS A 284 -0.65 -2.28 23.42
N PRO A 285 -1.57 -2.79 24.26
CA PRO A 285 -1.68 -2.37 25.65
C PRO A 285 -0.31 -2.38 26.33
N ALA A 286 -0.03 -1.34 27.14
CA ALA A 286 1.21 -1.26 27.89
C ALA A 286 1.35 -2.49 28.80
N LYS A 287 2.55 -3.08 28.83
CA LYS A 287 2.87 -4.12 29.82
C LYS A 287 3.00 -3.46 31.20
N PRO A 288 2.68 -4.19 32.29
CA PRO A 288 3.01 -3.71 33.63
C PRO A 288 4.49 -3.33 33.70
N LEU A 289 4.80 -2.23 34.39
CA LEU A 289 6.19 -1.90 34.70
C LEU A 289 6.78 -3.04 35.57
N PRO A 290 8.09 -3.34 35.42
CA PRO A 290 8.76 -4.34 36.24
C PRO A 290 8.72 -3.99 37.73
#